data_AF-A0A109JKR1-F1
#
_entry.id   AF-A0A109JKR1-F1
#
_cell.length_a   1.000
_cell.length_b   1.000
_cell.length_c   1.000
_cell.angle_alpha   90.00
_cell.angle_beta   90.00
_cell.angle_gamma   90.00
#
_symmetry.space_group_name_H-M   'P 1'
#
loop_
_entity.id
_entity.type
_entity.pdbx_description
1 polymer ?
#
loop_
_entity_poly.entity_id
_entity_poly.type
_entity_poly.pdbx_seq_one_letter_code
_entity_poly.pdbx_strand_id
1 'polypeptide(L)'
;MTRGLRVMRDGVTALALLAFLWLIAAKLNDDAATVYSGQFHAADGDSLNIGGDRMRLYGIDAPELSQTCERAGSEWACGREAKQALQALVRANDTQCRGTERDRFDRLLVVCHAGGADLNATMVRKGMAVSYGAYGDEEARARAQKVGLWEGTFEMPRSVRDHAPRPVARGVLGLLGW
;
A
#
# COMPACT_ATOMS: atom_id res chain seq x y z
N MET A 1 41.08 -25.64 -42.63
CA MET A 1 40.10 -26.08 -41.60
C MET A 1 40.17 -25.30 -40.28
N THR A 2 41.18 -24.47 -40.01
CA THR A 2 41.38 -23.77 -38.72
C THR A 2 40.68 -22.40 -38.57
N ARG A 3 40.18 -21.81 -39.67
CA ARG A 3 39.47 -20.51 -39.67
C ARG A 3 38.04 -20.63 -39.12
N GLY A 4 37.34 -21.71 -39.46
CA GLY A 4 35.96 -21.96 -38.97
C GLY A 4 35.88 -22.21 -37.47
N LEU A 5 36.86 -22.94 -36.91
CA LEU A 5 36.90 -23.23 -35.46
C LEU A 5 37.18 -21.98 -34.62
N ARG A 6 38.00 -21.05 -35.13
CA ARG A 6 38.24 -19.73 -34.49
C ARG A 6 36.97 -18.88 -34.50
N VAL A 7 36.31 -18.76 -35.65
CA VAL A 7 35.06 -17.99 -35.79
C VAL A 7 33.95 -18.57 -34.89
N MET A 8 33.82 -19.89 -34.80
CA MET A 8 32.87 -20.52 -33.87
C MET A 8 33.21 -20.23 -32.41
N ARG A 9 34.48 -20.37 -32.00
CA ARG A 9 34.91 -20.08 -30.63
C ARG A 9 34.64 -18.63 -30.25
N ASP A 10 35.01 -17.70 -31.13
CA ASP A 10 34.85 -16.27 -30.90
C ASP A 10 33.35 -15.91 -30.81
N GLY A 11 32.49 -16.55 -31.63
CA GLY A 11 31.04 -16.44 -31.55
C GLY A 11 30.45 -16.96 -30.23
N VAL A 12 30.91 -18.13 -29.75
CA VAL A 12 30.49 -18.68 -28.45
C VAL A 12 30.92 -17.77 -27.30
N THR A 13 32.14 -17.24 -27.32
CA THR A 13 32.60 -16.29 -26.29
C THR A 13 31.81 -14.99 -26.30
N ALA A 14 31.48 -14.45 -27.48
CA ALA A 14 30.66 -13.25 -27.59
C ALA A 14 29.24 -13.48 -27.05
N LEU A 15 28.61 -14.62 -27.39
CA LEU A 15 27.31 -15.02 -26.85
C LEU A 15 27.33 -15.18 -25.32
N ALA A 16 28.37 -15.82 -24.78
CA ALA A 16 28.52 -15.98 -23.33
C ALA A 16 28.66 -14.64 -22.61
N LEU A 17 29.44 -13.69 -23.18
CA LEU A 17 29.58 -12.35 -22.62
C LEU A 17 28.28 -11.55 -22.68
N LEU A 18 27.54 -11.63 -23.79
CA LEU A 18 26.24 -10.97 -23.91
C LEU A 18 25.21 -11.54 -22.93
N ALA A 19 25.17 -12.87 -22.76
CA ALA A 19 24.30 -13.51 -21.78
C ALA A 19 24.66 -13.10 -20.34
N PHE A 20 25.96 -13.01 -20.02
CA PHE A 20 26.41 -12.58 -18.70
C PHE A 20 26.07 -11.11 -18.42
N LEU A 21 26.26 -10.22 -19.40
CA LEU A 21 25.86 -8.81 -19.30
C LEU A 21 24.34 -8.66 -19.12
N TRP A 22 23.54 -9.49 -19.82
CA TRP A 22 22.09 -9.50 -19.64
C TRP A 22 21.68 -9.96 -18.23
N LEU A 23 22.31 -10.99 -17.67
CA LEU A 23 22.07 -11.44 -16.29
C LEU A 23 22.44 -10.37 -15.26
N ILE A 24 23.56 -9.66 -15.48
CA ILE A 24 23.95 -8.52 -14.63
C ILE A 24 22.89 -7.42 -14.71
N ALA A 25 22.45 -7.05 -15.91
CA ALA A 25 21.41 -6.04 -16.10
C ALA A 25 20.08 -6.46 -15.44
N ALA A 26 19.67 -7.72 -15.56
CA ALA A 26 18.48 -8.26 -14.92
C ALA A 26 18.57 -8.22 -13.39
N LYS A 27 19.76 -8.46 -12.81
CA LYS A 27 19.94 -8.38 -11.35
C LYS A 27 19.98 -6.93 -10.85
N LEU A 28 20.59 -6.02 -11.63
CA LEU A 28 20.61 -4.60 -11.28
C LEU A 28 19.23 -3.94 -11.39
N ASN A 29 18.29 -4.57 -12.10
CA ASN A 29 16.91 -4.15 -12.19
C ASN A 29 16.05 -4.61 -10.99
N ASP A 30 16.66 -4.88 -9.82
CA ASP A 30 15.93 -4.88 -8.55
C ASP A 30 15.23 -3.53 -8.44
N ASP A 31 13.89 -3.52 -8.48
CA ASP A 31 13.09 -2.30 -8.46
C ASP A 31 13.51 -1.42 -7.28
N ALA A 32 14.21 -0.34 -7.58
CA ALA A 32 14.67 0.61 -6.58
C ALA A 32 13.43 1.15 -5.86
N ALA A 33 13.27 0.74 -4.60
CA ALA A 33 12.10 1.14 -3.83
C ALA A 33 12.02 2.66 -3.80
N THR A 34 10.85 3.19 -4.16
CA THR A 34 10.60 4.63 -4.08
C THR A 34 10.44 4.99 -2.62
N VAL A 35 11.29 5.91 -2.14
CA VAL A 35 11.32 6.35 -0.75
C VAL A 35 10.84 7.79 -0.67
N TYR A 36 9.81 8.01 0.15
CA TYR A 36 9.28 9.32 0.46
C TYR A 36 9.56 9.65 1.92
N SER A 37 9.98 10.87 2.17
CA SER A 37 10.15 11.42 3.52
C SER A 37 9.55 12.82 3.55
N GLY A 38 8.89 13.19 4.63
CA GLY A 38 8.28 14.50 4.77
C GLY A 38 6.93 14.48 5.47
N GLN A 39 6.13 15.53 5.24
CA GLN A 39 4.84 15.71 5.87
C GLN A 39 3.75 14.96 5.10
N PHE A 40 3.38 13.78 5.58
CA PHE A 40 2.28 13.01 5.02
C PHE A 40 0.93 13.47 5.59
N HIS A 41 -0.10 13.38 4.76
CA HIS A 41 -1.49 13.62 5.14
C HIS A 41 -2.31 12.35 4.95
N ALA A 42 -3.08 11.96 5.97
CA ALA A 42 -4.00 10.83 5.85
C ALA A 42 -5.23 11.23 5.04
N ALA A 43 -5.48 10.51 3.94
CA ALA A 43 -6.71 10.65 3.17
C ALA A 43 -7.87 9.92 3.88
N ASP A 44 -7.60 8.70 4.34
CA ASP A 44 -8.46 7.79 5.11
C ASP A 44 -7.59 6.95 6.08
N GLY A 45 -8.07 5.79 6.54
CA GLY A 45 -7.36 4.94 7.51
C GLY A 45 -6.24 4.06 6.93
N ASP A 46 -6.11 3.96 5.60
CA ASP A 46 -5.03 3.19 4.95
C ASP A 46 -4.40 3.89 3.75
N SER A 47 -4.75 5.15 3.48
CA SER A 47 -4.22 5.93 2.37
C SER A 47 -3.57 7.23 2.83
N LEU A 48 -2.42 7.55 2.25
CA LEU A 48 -1.64 8.75 2.51
C LEU A 48 -1.44 9.58 1.24
N ASN A 49 -1.27 10.88 1.42
CA ASN A 49 -0.85 11.81 0.37
C ASN A 49 0.41 12.54 0.82
N ILE A 50 1.31 12.81 -0.13
CA ILE A 50 2.45 13.71 0.04
C ILE A 50 2.68 14.48 -1.26
N GLY A 51 2.57 15.81 -1.20
CA GLY A 51 2.50 16.62 -2.42
C GLY A 51 1.33 16.18 -3.31
N GLY A 52 1.62 15.78 -4.55
CA GLY A 52 0.64 15.25 -5.50
C GLY A 52 0.52 13.73 -5.51
N ASP A 53 1.37 13.00 -4.79
CA ASP A 53 1.41 11.55 -4.81
C ASP A 53 0.42 10.93 -3.84
N ARG A 54 -0.21 9.83 -4.28
CA ARG A 54 -1.17 9.04 -3.51
C ARG A 54 -0.58 7.68 -3.20
N MET A 55 -0.72 7.25 -1.95
CA MET A 55 -0.16 6.01 -1.45
C MET A 55 -1.22 5.22 -0.68
N ARG A 56 -1.08 3.90 -0.71
CA ARG A 56 -1.85 2.99 0.14
C ARG A 56 -0.89 2.20 1.00
N LEU A 57 -1.21 2.07 2.28
CA LEU A 57 -0.47 1.24 3.21
C LEU A 57 -0.56 -0.22 2.76
N TYR A 58 0.59 -0.81 2.52
CA TYR A 58 0.73 -2.20 2.12
C TYR A 58 0.17 -3.14 3.20
N GLY A 59 -0.51 -4.20 2.77
CA GLY A 59 -0.86 -5.33 3.63
C GLY A 59 -1.94 -5.07 4.68
N ILE A 60 -2.63 -3.91 4.64
CA ILE A 60 -3.73 -3.59 5.55
C ILE A 60 -4.97 -3.08 4.79
N ASP A 61 -6.10 -3.09 5.48
CA ASP A 61 -7.36 -2.53 5.00
C ASP A 61 -8.09 -1.83 6.14
N ALA A 62 -8.27 -0.52 6.03
CA ALA A 62 -8.95 0.27 7.05
C ALA A 62 -10.44 0.48 6.72
N PRO A 63 -11.30 0.76 7.71
CA PRO A 63 -12.69 1.10 7.47
C PRO A 63 -12.83 2.28 6.50
N GLU A 64 -13.83 2.22 5.62
CA GLU A 64 -14.10 3.31 4.68
C GLU A 64 -14.39 4.60 5.44
N LEU A 65 -14.02 5.77 4.89
CA LEU A 65 -14.10 7.04 5.62
C LEU A 65 -15.51 7.35 6.19
N SER A 66 -16.56 6.90 5.49
CA SER A 66 -17.97 7.05 5.90
C SER A 66 -18.51 5.87 6.72
N GLN A 67 -17.71 4.82 6.94
CA GLN A 67 -18.14 3.62 7.65
C GLN A 67 -18.39 3.90 9.13
N THR A 68 -19.52 3.37 9.62
CA THR A 68 -19.84 3.27 11.03
C THR A 68 -19.67 1.83 11.50
N CYS A 69 -19.31 1.68 12.77
CA CYS A 69 -19.14 0.41 13.45
C CYS A 69 -19.87 0.48 14.79
N GLU A 70 -20.10 -0.65 15.45
CA GLU A 70 -20.75 -0.68 16.76
C GLU A 70 -19.76 -1.08 17.84
N ARG A 71 -19.79 -0.39 18.99
CA ARG A 71 -19.12 -0.82 20.21
C ARG A 71 -19.97 -0.46 21.41
N ALA A 72 -20.04 -1.35 22.40
CA ALA A 72 -20.84 -1.16 23.61
C ALA A 72 -22.30 -0.73 23.34
N GLY A 73 -22.92 -1.25 22.26
CA GLY A 73 -24.31 -0.94 21.90
C GLY A 73 -24.52 0.46 21.30
N SER A 74 -23.46 1.13 20.86
CA SER A 74 -23.53 2.44 20.21
C SER A 74 -22.71 2.47 18.93
N GLU A 75 -23.24 3.16 17.92
CA GLU A 75 -22.51 3.41 16.69
C GLU A 75 -21.38 4.42 16.91
N TRP A 76 -20.26 4.21 16.24
CA TRP A 76 -19.15 5.14 16.18
C TRP A 76 -18.57 5.20 14.76
N ALA A 77 -17.96 6.33 14.43
CA ALA A 77 -17.45 6.61 13.09
C ALA A 77 -16.04 6.02 12.88
N CYS A 78 -15.96 4.70 12.83
CA CYS A 78 -14.71 3.97 12.77
C CYS A 78 -13.80 4.38 11.59
N GLY A 79 -14.36 4.73 10.43
CA GLY A 79 -13.58 5.27 9.32
C GLY A 79 -12.86 6.58 9.63
N ARG A 80 -13.55 7.50 10.33
CA ARG A 80 -12.97 8.79 10.72
C ARG A 80 -11.94 8.63 11.82
N GLU A 81 -12.17 7.75 12.77
CA GLU A 81 -11.23 7.48 13.86
C GLU A 81 -9.97 6.77 13.33
N ALA A 82 -10.10 5.82 12.40
CA ALA A 82 -8.96 5.20 11.74
C ALA A 82 -8.11 6.22 10.97
N LYS A 83 -8.74 7.13 10.23
CA LYS A 83 -8.05 8.26 9.58
C LYS A 83 -7.30 9.13 10.59
N GLN A 84 -7.95 9.48 11.71
CA GLN A 84 -7.32 10.29 12.75
C GLN A 84 -6.13 9.59 13.40
N ALA A 85 -6.24 8.27 13.64
CA ALA A 85 -5.15 7.45 14.14
C ALA A 85 -3.96 7.45 13.17
N LEU A 86 -4.19 7.23 11.87
CA LEU A 86 -3.13 7.29 10.87
C LEU A 86 -2.51 8.69 10.79
N GLN A 87 -3.34 9.74 10.79
CA GLN A 87 -2.84 11.12 10.78
C GLN A 87 -1.98 11.44 12.00
N ALA A 88 -2.30 10.89 13.17
CA ALA A 88 -1.50 11.07 14.38
C ALA A 88 -0.13 10.37 14.28
N LEU A 89 -0.07 9.19 13.66
CA LEU A 89 1.18 8.45 13.46
C LEU A 89 2.12 9.15 12.50
N VAL A 90 1.60 9.68 11.39
CA VAL A 90 2.44 10.33 10.36
C VAL A 90 2.79 11.80 10.63
N ARG A 91 2.35 12.36 11.77
CA ARG A 91 2.76 13.71 12.22
C ARG A 91 4.23 13.77 12.65
N ALA A 92 4.87 12.63 12.88
CA ALA A 92 6.28 12.58 13.24
C ALA A 92 7.13 13.08 12.06
N ASN A 93 8.02 14.05 12.33
CA ASN A 93 8.84 14.71 11.32
C ASN A 93 9.82 13.77 10.60
N ASP A 94 10.04 12.57 11.14
CA ASP A 94 10.92 11.53 10.61
C ASP A 94 10.17 10.39 9.89
N THR A 95 8.89 10.58 9.56
CA THR A 95 8.12 9.58 8.84
C THR A 95 8.73 9.33 7.45
N GLN A 96 9.00 8.07 7.16
CA GLN A 96 9.49 7.59 5.87
C GLN A 96 8.60 6.46 5.37
N CYS A 97 8.12 6.59 4.13
CA CYS A 97 7.33 5.56 3.45
C CYS A 97 8.12 5.01 2.26
N ARG A 98 8.17 3.68 2.14
CA ARG A 98 8.90 2.98 1.07
C ARG A 98 7.97 2.02 0.34
N GLY A 99 8.01 2.01 -0.98
CA GLY A 99 7.22 1.11 -1.82
C GLY A 99 7.89 0.79 -3.16
N THR A 100 7.59 -0.38 -3.71
CA THR A 100 8.07 -0.84 -5.03
C THR A 100 6.94 -1.02 -6.02
N GLU A 101 5.75 -1.37 -5.54
CA GLU A 101 4.60 -1.75 -6.36
C GLU A 101 3.50 -0.69 -6.33
N ARG A 102 2.69 -0.64 -7.40
CA ARG A 102 1.49 0.20 -7.45
C ARG A 102 0.24 -0.67 -7.57
N ASP A 103 -0.86 -0.21 -6.99
CA ASP A 103 -2.15 -0.86 -7.15
C ASP A 103 -2.81 -0.51 -8.50
N ARG A 104 -3.97 -1.11 -8.79
CA ARG A 104 -4.74 -0.88 -10.03
C ARG A 104 -5.20 0.57 -10.23
N PHE A 105 -5.12 1.41 -9.19
CA PHE A 105 -5.48 2.82 -9.22
C PHE A 105 -4.24 3.73 -9.24
N ASP A 106 -3.08 3.15 -9.55
CA ASP A 106 -1.78 3.83 -9.63
C ASP A 106 -1.29 4.42 -8.30
N ARG A 107 -1.81 3.93 -7.15
CA ARG A 107 -1.30 4.32 -5.84
C ARG A 107 -0.08 3.47 -5.49
N LEU A 108 0.98 4.10 -4.99
CA LEU A 108 2.14 3.37 -4.49
C LEU A 108 1.77 2.59 -3.22
N LEU A 109 2.06 1.30 -3.20
CA LEU A 109 1.91 0.44 -2.03
C LEU A 109 3.13 0.63 -1.13
N VAL A 110 2.92 1.14 0.08
CA VAL A 110 4.02 1.57 0.96
C VAL A 110 3.97 0.92 2.33
N VAL A 111 5.15 0.64 2.88
CA VAL A 111 5.35 0.45 4.32
C VAL A 111 5.95 1.74 4.88
N CYS A 112 5.31 2.29 5.90
CA CYS A 112 5.74 3.53 6.52
C CYS A 112 6.33 3.29 7.92
N HIS A 113 7.42 3.98 8.22
CA HIS A 113 8.08 3.96 9.52
C HIS A 113 8.25 5.37 10.08
N ALA A 114 8.10 5.52 11.39
CA ALA A 114 8.50 6.72 12.13
C ALA A 114 9.08 6.30 13.49
N GLY A 115 10.21 6.90 13.91
CA GLY A 115 10.89 6.53 15.15
C GLY A 115 11.26 5.04 15.24
N GLY A 116 11.48 4.37 14.10
CA GLY A 116 11.74 2.92 14.01
C GLY A 116 10.49 2.02 14.14
N ALA A 117 9.30 2.58 14.36
CA ALA A 117 8.06 1.83 14.42
C ALA A 117 7.41 1.69 13.04
N ASP A 118 6.99 0.48 12.67
CA ASP A 118 6.11 0.24 11.51
C ASP A 118 4.71 0.80 11.82
N LEU A 119 4.28 1.78 11.02
CA LEU A 119 3.00 2.47 11.17
C LEU A 119 1.83 1.61 10.69
N ASN A 120 2.00 0.83 9.62
CA ASN A 120 1.00 -0.09 9.10
C ASN A 120 0.67 -1.15 10.16
N ALA A 121 1.70 -1.75 10.75
CA ALA A 121 1.57 -2.69 11.86
C ALA A 121 0.90 -2.03 13.08
N THR A 122 1.21 -0.76 13.34
CA THR A 122 0.60 -0.01 14.46
C THR A 122 -0.89 0.23 14.25
N MET A 123 -1.33 0.51 13.01
CA MET A 123 -2.74 0.62 12.67
C MET A 123 -3.49 -0.69 12.97
N VAL A 124 -2.93 -1.83 12.58
CA VAL A 124 -3.52 -3.15 12.85
C VAL A 124 -3.52 -3.48 14.34
N ARG A 125 -2.41 -3.26 15.05
CA ARG A 125 -2.33 -3.48 16.52
C ARG A 125 -3.35 -2.67 17.30
N LYS A 126 -3.64 -1.44 16.86
CA LYS A 126 -4.66 -0.58 17.48
C LYS A 126 -6.09 -0.95 17.09
N GLY A 127 -6.28 -1.97 16.25
CA GLY A 127 -7.58 -2.33 15.70
C GLY A 127 -8.18 -1.23 14.82
N MET A 128 -7.36 -0.38 14.20
CA MET A 128 -7.82 0.68 13.28
C MET A 128 -7.79 0.22 11.81
N ALA A 129 -7.25 -0.96 11.55
CA ALA A 129 -7.27 -1.64 10.26
C ALA A 129 -7.26 -3.15 10.46
N VAL A 130 -7.76 -3.90 9.49
CA VAL A 130 -7.60 -5.36 9.42
C VAL A 130 -6.37 -5.72 8.60
N SER A 131 -5.78 -6.89 8.86
CA SER A 131 -4.64 -7.38 8.08
C SER A 131 -5.10 -7.94 6.74
N TYR A 132 -4.34 -7.64 5.69
CA TYR A 132 -4.47 -8.22 4.36
C TYR A 132 -3.16 -8.90 3.96
N GLY A 133 -2.80 -9.94 4.71
CA GLY A 133 -1.72 -10.88 4.41
C GLY A 133 -0.36 -10.60 5.06
N ALA A 134 -0.10 -9.37 5.55
CA ALA A 134 1.23 -8.99 6.07
C ALA A 134 1.32 -8.84 7.60
N TYR A 135 0.20 -8.59 8.29
CA TYR A 135 0.18 -8.20 9.72
C TYR A 135 -0.74 -9.11 10.57
N GLY A 136 -0.68 -10.42 10.33
CA GLY A 136 -1.56 -11.40 10.97
C GLY A 136 -1.37 -11.49 12.50
N ASP A 137 -0.13 -11.39 12.97
CA ASP A 137 0.18 -11.43 14.40
C ASP A 137 -0.35 -10.18 15.13
N GLU A 138 -0.22 -9.01 14.50
CA GLU A 138 -0.77 -7.76 15.01
C GLU A 138 -2.29 -7.82 15.11
N GLU A 139 -2.96 -8.38 14.10
CA GLU A 139 -4.41 -8.52 14.09
C GLU A 139 -4.86 -9.52 15.16
N ALA A 140 -4.17 -10.65 15.30
CA ALA A 140 -4.45 -11.64 16.35
C ALA A 140 -4.33 -11.01 17.75
N ARG A 141 -3.32 -10.17 17.98
CA ARG A 141 -3.17 -9.40 19.23
C ARG A 141 -4.31 -8.41 19.43
N ALA A 142 -4.67 -7.65 18.41
CA ALA A 142 -5.77 -6.67 18.49
C ALA A 142 -7.12 -7.35 18.82
N ARG A 143 -7.38 -8.51 18.21
CA ARG A 143 -8.54 -9.37 18.51
C ARG A 143 -8.53 -9.86 19.96
N ALA A 144 -7.40 -10.42 20.40
CA ALA A 144 -7.26 -10.94 21.77
C ALA A 144 -7.43 -9.84 22.83
N GLN A 145 -6.96 -8.62 22.53
CA GLN A 145 -7.07 -7.47 23.42
C GLN A 145 -8.40 -6.73 23.31
N LYS A 146 -9.25 -7.07 22.32
CA LYS A 146 -10.53 -6.41 22.04
C LYS A 146 -10.37 -4.88 21.91
N VAL A 147 -9.50 -4.43 21.01
CA VAL A 147 -9.23 -3.01 20.77
C VAL A 147 -9.72 -2.55 19.41
N GLY A 148 -10.15 -1.30 19.32
CA GLY A 148 -10.59 -0.67 18.07
C GLY A 148 -11.81 -1.37 17.49
N LEU A 149 -11.71 -1.78 16.23
CA LEU A 149 -12.74 -2.57 15.54
C LEU A 149 -13.15 -3.84 16.32
N TRP A 150 -12.24 -4.43 17.08
CA TRP A 150 -12.47 -5.65 17.85
C TRP A 150 -13.15 -5.42 19.21
N GLU A 151 -13.46 -4.18 19.58
CA GLU A 151 -14.28 -3.84 20.77
C GLU A 151 -15.76 -4.21 20.58
N GLY A 152 -16.21 -4.35 19.34
CA GLY A 152 -17.60 -4.66 19.03
C GLY A 152 -17.76 -5.32 17.67
N THR A 153 -18.78 -4.92 16.93
CA THR A 153 -19.14 -5.49 15.63
C THR A 153 -18.89 -4.48 14.52
N PHE A 154 -18.43 -4.99 13.38
CA PHE A 154 -18.18 -4.19 12.20
C PHE A 154 -18.30 -5.06 10.95
N GLU A 155 -18.66 -4.44 9.84
CA GLU A 155 -18.55 -5.04 8.52
C GLU A 155 -17.11 -4.92 8.02
N MET A 156 -16.58 -5.98 7.38
CA MET A 156 -15.24 -5.93 6.81
C MET A 156 -15.14 -4.79 5.79
N PRO A 157 -14.08 -3.95 5.80
CA PRO A 157 -14.03 -2.76 4.93
C PRO A 157 -14.18 -3.09 3.44
N ARG A 158 -13.65 -4.23 3.01
CA ARG A 158 -13.86 -4.75 1.65
C ARG A 158 -15.33 -4.96 1.30
N SER A 159 -16.11 -5.55 2.19
CA SER A 159 -17.54 -5.78 1.96
C SER A 159 -18.29 -4.44 1.81
N VAL A 160 -17.98 -3.45 2.65
CA VAL A 160 -18.57 -2.09 2.55
C VAL A 160 -18.33 -1.47 1.17
N ARG A 161 -17.11 -1.61 0.62
CA ARG A 161 -16.80 -1.14 -0.74
C ARG A 161 -17.55 -1.89 -1.83
N ASP A 162 -17.72 -3.19 -1.68
CA ASP A 162 -18.41 -4.02 -2.66
C ASP A 162 -19.92 -3.71 -2.71
N HIS A 163 -20.50 -3.26 -1.58
CA HIS A 163 -21.90 -2.80 -1.49
C HIS A 163 -22.09 -1.33 -1.90
N ALA A 164 -21.02 -0.53 -1.93
CA ALA A 164 -21.13 0.89 -2.27
C ALA A 164 -21.60 1.06 -3.74
N PRO A 165 -22.57 1.96 -4.02
CA PRO A 165 -22.95 2.28 -5.38
C PRO A 165 -21.72 2.70 -6.18
N ARG A 166 -21.44 2.01 -7.29
CA ARG A 166 -20.34 2.40 -8.17
C ARG A 166 -20.57 3.85 -8.62
N PRO A 167 -19.60 4.77 -8.44
CA PRO A 167 -19.76 6.11 -8.98
C PRO A 167 -19.98 6.00 -10.49
N VAL A 168 -21.13 6.47 -10.95
CA VAL A 168 -21.45 6.52 -12.39
C VAL A 168 -20.35 7.37 -13.02
N ALA A 169 -19.57 6.78 -13.93
CA ALA A 169 -18.60 7.52 -14.70
C ALA A 169 -19.32 8.70 -15.35
N ARG A 170 -19.01 9.94 -14.96
CA ARG A 170 -19.46 11.12 -15.70
C ARG A 170 -18.77 11.06 -17.05
N GLY A 171 -19.46 10.45 -18.01
CA GLY A 171 -19.07 10.46 -19.40
C GLY A 171 -18.91 11.91 -19.85
N VAL A 172 -17.82 12.17 -20.54
CA VAL A 172 -17.58 13.40 -21.30
C VAL A 172 -18.62 13.44 -22.42
N LEU A 173 -19.79 14.01 -22.16
CA LEU A 173 -20.76 14.40 -23.18
C LEU A 173 -21.03 15.89 -23.02
N GLY A 174 -20.20 16.68 -23.69
CA GLY A 174 -20.26 18.13 -23.63
C GLY A 174 -19.31 18.81 -24.61
N LEU A 175 -19.06 18.20 -25.77
CA LEU A 175 -18.36 18.83 -26.89
C LEU A 175 -19.02 18.31 -28.17
N LEU A 176 -19.96 19.09 -28.69
CA LEU A 176 -20.47 19.17 -30.08
C LEU A 176 -21.94 19.58 -30.02
N GLY A 177 -22.15 20.89 -30.10
CA GLY A 177 -23.46 21.53 -30.10
C GLY A 177 -23.38 22.96 -30.60
N TRP A 178 -22.76 23.17 -31.77
CA TRP A 178 -22.95 24.25 -32.74
C TRP A 178 -22.63 23.70 -34.12
#